data_AF-A0A1V1NQX3-F1
#
_entry.id   AF-A0A1V1NQX3-F1
#
_cell.length_a   1.000
_cell.length_b   1.000
_cell.length_c   1.000
_cell.angle_alpha   90.00
_cell.angle_beta   90.00
_cell.angle_gamma   90.00
#
_symmetry.space_group_name_H-M   'P 1'
#
loop_
_entity.id
_entity.type
_entity.pdbx_description
1 polymer ?
#
loop_
_entity_poly.entity_id
_entity_poly.type
_entity_poly.pdbx_seq_one_letter_code
_entity_poly.pdbx_strand_id
1 'polypeptide(L)'
;MYNELKDTKFEKFVANPQKGSMHNYGIAVDITIVDHKGKQLDMGYTPFGKNKAQLYLQYAKYKMGVPLTKTQKANRQLLADSMVSAGFIALSYEWWHFNGLSKKATRAKYNIIE
;
A
#
# COMPACT_ATOMS: atom_id res chain seq x y z
N MET A 1 12.24 1.88 -13.46
CA MET A 1 12.02 1.74 -12.01
C MET A 1 12.48 0.40 -11.40
N TYR A 2 11.94 -0.78 -11.76
CA TYR A 2 12.43 -2.05 -11.14
C TYR A 2 13.94 -2.27 -11.33
N ASN A 3 14.44 -2.15 -12.56
CA ASN A 3 15.87 -2.32 -12.85
C ASN A 3 16.78 -1.31 -12.11
N GLU A 4 16.27 -0.13 -11.77
CA GLU A 4 17.01 0.90 -11.03
C GLU A 4 17.04 0.62 -9.51
N LEU A 5 16.07 -0.12 -9.00
CA LEU A 5 15.91 -0.42 -7.57
C LEU A 5 16.29 -1.85 -7.20
N LYS A 6 16.59 -2.69 -8.19
CA LYS A 6 17.07 -4.05 -8.01
C LYS A 6 18.33 -4.06 -7.14
N ASP A 7 18.42 -5.01 -6.23
CA ASP A 7 19.53 -5.18 -5.26
C ASP A 7 19.67 -4.03 -4.24
N THR A 8 18.69 -3.13 -4.17
CA THR A 8 18.60 -2.10 -3.13
C THR A 8 17.61 -2.49 -2.05
N LYS A 9 17.69 -1.85 -0.87
CA LYS A 9 16.66 -1.97 0.19
C LYS A 9 15.25 -1.55 -0.26
N PHE A 10 15.14 -0.89 -1.41
CA PHE A 10 13.89 -0.42 -1.98
C PHE A 10 13.25 -1.40 -2.97
N GLU A 11 13.93 -2.48 -3.36
CA GLU A 11 13.40 -3.47 -4.30
C GLU A 11 12.04 -4.03 -3.86
N LYS A 12 11.86 -4.24 -2.54
CA LYS A 12 10.62 -4.77 -1.96
C LYS A 12 9.36 -3.91 -2.20
N PHE A 13 9.52 -2.65 -2.59
CA PHE A 13 8.43 -1.71 -2.88
C PHE A 13 8.06 -1.64 -4.37
N VAL A 14 8.79 -2.33 -5.24
CA VAL A 14 8.52 -2.32 -6.69
C VAL A 14 8.50 -3.75 -7.22
N ALA A 15 7.38 -4.15 -7.80
CA ALA A 15 7.24 -5.49 -8.35
C ALA A 15 8.21 -5.73 -9.52
N ASN A 16 8.79 -6.93 -9.57
CA ASN A 16 9.52 -7.38 -10.75
C ASN A 16 8.52 -7.56 -11.91
N PRO A 17 8.67 -6.82 -13.02
CA PRO A 17 7.71 -6.86 -14.13
C PRO A 17 7.61 -8.25 -14.77
N GLN A 18 8.66 -9.07 -14.75
CA GLN A 18 8.61 -10.45 -15.29
C GLN A 18 7.74 -11.38 -14.44
N LYS A 19 7.52 -11.09 -13.15
CA LYS A 19 6.72 -11.92 -12.24
C LYS A 19 5.32 -11.35 -11.99
N GLY A 20 5.09 -10.10 -12.38
CA GLY A 20 3.92 -9.32 -12.00
C GLY A 20 3.85 -9.02 -10.49
N SER A 21 3.04 -8.03 -10.16
CA SER A 21 2.58 -7.75 -8.80
C SER A 21 1.32 -8.55 -8.49
N MET A 22 0.80 -8.48 -7.26
CA MET A 22 -0.50 -9.07 -6.94
C MET A 22 -1.68 -8.29 -7.54
N HIS A 23 -1.48 -7.02 -7.89
CA HIS A 23 -2.46 -6.25 -8.67
C HIS A 23 -2.64 -6.89 -10.06
N ASN A 24 -1.57 -7.43 -10.64
CA ASN A 24 -1.64 -8.10 -11.95
C ASN A 24 -2.46 -9.39 -11.99
N TYR A 25 -2.76 -9.96 -10.81
CA TYR A 25 -3.65 -11.12 -10.69
C TYR A 25 -5.09 -10.72 -10.32
N GLY A 26 -5.38 -9.43 -10.16
CA GLY A 26 -6.68 -8.92 -9.70
C GLY A 26 -7.00 -9.26 -8.24
N ILE A 27 -6.00 -9.62 -7.43
CA ILE A 27 -6.21 -10.06 -6.04
C ILE A 27 -5.75 -9.04 -5.00
N ALA A 28 -5.21 -7.91 -5.42
CA ALA A 28 -4.75 -6.85 -4.52
C ALA A 28 -5.55 -5.56 -4.71
N VAL A 29 -5.65 -4.79 -3.63
CA VAL A 29 -6.25 -3.46 -3.62
C VAL A 29 -5.39 -2.49 -2.81
N ASP A 30 -5.33 -1.25 -3.28
CA ASP A 30 -4.73 -0.11 -2.58
C ASP A 30 -5.84 0.85 -2.18
N ILE A 31 -6.09 1.01 -0.87
CA ILE A 31 -7.24 1.78 -0.38
C ILE A 31 -6.93 2.69 0.81
N THR A 32 -7.85 3.62 1.08
CA THR A 32 -7.88 4.49 2.26
C THR A 32 -9.31 4.64 2.76
N ILE A 33 -9.47 5.15 3.98
CA ILE A 33 -10.78 5.47 4.57
C ILE A 33 -11.16 6.91 4.24
N VAL A 34 -12.43 7.11 3.88
CA VAL A 34 -13.07 8.43 3.79
C VAL A 34 -14.16 8.55 4.86
N ASP A 35 -14.39 9.77 5.34
CA ASP A 35 -15.53 10.06 6.21
C ASP A 35 -16.84 10.15 5.41
N HIS A 36 -17.96 10.38 6.12
CA HIS A 36 -19.30 10.55 5.53
C HIS A 36 -19.42 11.75 4.56
N LYS A 37 -18.43 12.65 4.52
CA LYS A 37 -18.35 13.78 3.59
C LYS A 37 -17.40 13.50 2.43
N GLY A 38 -16.87 12.28 2.32
CA GLY A 38 -15.91 11.89 1.29
C GLY A 38 -14.49 12.40 1.52
N LYS A 39 -14.18 12.94 2.71
CA LYS A 39 -12.84 13.42 3.04
C LYS A 39 -11.98 12.25 3.53
N GLN A 40 -10.82 12.06 2.92
CA GLN A 40 -9.85 11.05 3.36
C GLN A 40 -9.40 11.32 4.80
N LEU A 41 -9.34 10.26 5.60
CA LEU A 41 -8.71 10.35 6.93
C LEU A 41 -7.21 10.65 6.78
N ASP A 42 -6.66 11.37 7.75
CA ASP A 42 -5.21 11.62 7.78
C ASP A 42 -4.46 10.34 8.12
N MET A 43 -3.83 9.76 7.10
CA MET A 43 -2.99 8.56 7.20
C MET A 43 -1.50 8.90 7.29
N GLY A 44 -1.12 10.18 7.33
CA GLY A 44 0.27 10.63 7.17
C GLY A 44 0.74 10.52 5.72
N TYR A 45 1.90 9.90 5.49
CA TYR A 45 2.37 9.62 4.13
C TYR A 45 1.42 8.67 3.40
N THR A 46 0.89 9.13 2.26
CA THR A 46 -0.09 8.42 1.43
C THR A 46 0.26 8.50 -0.07
N PRO A 47 0.05 7.42 -0.84
CA PRO A 47 0.20 7.45 -2.30
C PRO A 47 -1.01 8.11 -3.01
N PHE A 48 -2.12 8.34 -2.32
CA PHE A 48 -3.38 8.82 -2.90
C PHE A 48 -3.45 10.35 -3.10
N GLY A 49 -2.32 11.05 -2.99
CA GLY A 49 -2.25 12.50 -3.15
C GLY A 49 -2.60 12.94 -4.58
N LYS A 50 -3.47 13.95 -4.72
CA LYS A 50 -3.95 14.43 -6.03
C LYS A 50 -2.93 15.29 -6.79
N ASN A 51 -1.93 15.84 -6.11
CA ASN A 51 -0.90 16.66 -6.75
C ASN A 51 0.52 16.24 -6.33
N LYS A 52 1.48 16.44 -7.24
CA LYS A 52 2.88 16.02 -7.07
C LYS A 52 3.54 16.71 -5.87
N ALA A 53 3.28 17.99 -5.63
CA ALA A 53 3.88 18.74 -4.53
C ALA A 53 3.51 18.14 -3.16
N GLN A 54 2.25 17.75 -2.97
CA GLN A 54 1.77 17.10 -1.76
C GLN A 54 2.44 15.73 -1.57
N LEU A 55 2.54 14.92 -2.63
CA LEU A 55 3.25 13.63 -2.58
C LEU A 55 4.72 13.81 -2.20
N TYR A 56 5.42 14.79 -2.80
CA TYR A 56 6.81 15.10 -2.48
C TYR A 56 6.99 15.55 -1.03
N LEU A 57 6.13 16.45 -0.53
CA LEU A 57 6.18 16.91 0.87
C LEU A 57 5.97 15.77 1.86
N GLN A 58 5.00 14.89 1.59
CA GLN A 58 4.77 13.74 2.43
C GLN A 58 5.93 12.74 2.37
N TYR A 59 6.50 12.51 1.17
CA TYR A 59 7.66 11.65 0.99
C TYR A 59 8.89 12.18 1.73
N ALA A 60 9.12 13.50 1.69
CA ALA A 60 10.17 14.16 2.44
C ALA A 60 10.00 13.96 3.96
N LYS A 61 8.78 14.16 4.49
CA LYS A 61 8.48 13.89 5.92
C LYS A 61 8.78 12.44 6.30
N TYR A 62 8.40 11.49 5.44
CA TYR A 62 8.72 10.08 5.64
C TYR A 62 10.25 9.83 5.65
N LYS A 63 11.00 10.42 4.71
CA LYS A 63 12.46 10.29 4.65
C LYS A 63 13.19 10.94 5.82
N MET A 64 12.65 12.02 6.36
CA MET A 64 13.15 12.67 7.57
C MET A 64 12.82 11.88 8.84
N GLY A 65 12.13 10.74 8.74
CA GLY A 65 11.78 9.92 9.90
C GLY A 65 10.75 10.57 10.82
N VAL A 66 9.95 11.51 10.30
CA VAL A 66 8.89 12.15 11.08
C VAL A 66 7.91 11.06 11.54
N PRO A 67 7.75 10.84 12.85
CA PRO A 67 6.88 9.78 13.35
C PRO A 67 5.41 10.10 13.06
N LEU A 68 4.61 9.06 12.92
CA LEU A 68 3.17 9.20 12.81
C LEU A 68 2.58 9.77 14.10
N THR A 69 1.61 10.67 13.97
CA THR A 69 0.80 11.12 15.10
C THR A 69 -0.05 9.97 15.66
N LYS A 70 -0.54 10.11 16.90
CA LYS A 70 -1.44 9.11 17.51
C LYS A 70 -2.68 8.86 16.63
N THR A 71 -3.27 9.93 16.08
CA THR A 71 -4.42 9.85 15.18
C THR A 71 -4.08 9.09 13.89
N GLN A 72 -2.93 9.38 13.26
CA GLN A 72 -2.51 8.67 12.04
C GLN A 72 -2.27 7.17 12.30
N LYS A 73 -1.70 6.82 13.46
CA LYS A 73 -1.55 5.41 13.87
C LYS A 73 -2.92 4.74 14.06
N ALA A 74 -3.85 5.41 14.75
CA ALA A 74 -5.19 4.89 14.98
C ALA A 74 -5.98 4.69 13.67
N ASN A 75 -5.89 5.65 12.73
CA ASN A 75 -6.54 5.55 11.43
C ASN A 75 -5.99 4.38 10.59
N ARG A 76 -4.67 4.16 10.59
CA ARG A 76 -4.05 3.02 9.92
C ARG A 76 -4.46 1.69 10.56
N GLN A 77 -4.54 1.65 11.89
CA GLN A 77 -5.00 0.46 12.62
C GLN A 77 -6.46 0.14 12.29
N LEU A 78 -7.34 1.15 12.28
CA LEU A 78 -8.74 1.00 11.89
C LEU A 78 -8.88 0.38 10.49
N LEU A 79 -8.10 0.87 9.51
CA LEU A 79 -8.11 0.31 8.16
C LEU A 79 -7.64 -1.15 8.15
N ALA A 80 -6.52 -1.44 8.82
CA ALA A 80 -5.95 -2.77 8.88
C ALA A 80 -6.94 -3.76 9.51
N ASP A 81 -7.53 -3.43 10.65
CA ASP A 81 -8.49 -4.28 11.36
C ASP A 81 -9.75 -4.51 10.53
N SER A 82 -10.26 -3.46 9.87
CA SER A 82 -11.43 -3.56 8.99
C SER A 82 -11.17 -4.51 7.82
N MET A 83 -10.01 -4.38 7.17
CA MET A 83 -9.66 -5.23 6.04
C MET A 83 -9.35 -6.67 6.45
N VAL A 84 -8.66 -6.87 7.57
CA VAL A 84 -8.37 -8.21 8.10
C VAL A 84 -9.65 -8.92 8.53
N SER A 85 -10.58 -8.22 9.18
CA SER A 85 -11.89 -8.79 9.53
C SER A 85 -12.73 -9.15 8.30
N ALA A 86 -12.52 -8.46 7.16
CA ALA A 86 -13.13 -8.79 5.87
C ALA A 86 -12.40 -9.92 5.11
N GLY A 87 -11.34 -10.52 5.67
CA GLY A 87 -10.61 -11.64 5.08
C GLY A 87 -9.41 -11.26 4.20
N PHE A 88 -9.01 -9.98 4.18
CA PHE A 88 -7.81 -9.55 3.46
C PHE A 88 -6.53 -9.71 4.30
N ILE A 89 -5.39 -9.75 3.60
CA ILE A 89 -4.05 -9.86 4.17
C ILE A 89 -3.31 -8.53 4.00
N ALA A 90 -3.05 -7.84 5.11
CA ALA A 90 -2.34 -6.57 5.15
C ALA A 90 -0.84 -6.72 4.83
N LEU A 91 -0.26 -5.72 4.17
CA LEU A 91 1.18 -5.66 3.90
C LEU A 91 1.88 -4.72 4.90
N SER A 92 2.82 -5.25 5.69
CA SER A 92 3.40 -4.53 6.83
C SER A 92 4.17 -3.25 6.49
N TYR A 93 4.68 -3.13 5.26
CA TYR A 93 5.48 -1.99 4.80
C TYR A 93 4.69 -0.99 3.93
N GLU A 94 3.46 -1.33 3.54
CA GLU A 94 2.55 -0.51 2.74
C GLU A 94 1.16 -0.56 3.38
N TRP A 95 0.88 0.39 4.27
CA TRP A 95 -0.32 0.38 5.11
C TRP A 95 -1.64 0.40 4.32
N TRP A 96 -1.59 0.78 3.04
CA TRP A 96 -2.73 0.88 2.13
C TRP A 96 -2.95 -0.38 1.28
N HIS A 97 -1.97 -1.30 1.22
CA HIS A 97 -1.98 -2.46 0.33
C HIS A 97 -2.53 -3.71 1.02
N PHE A 98 -3.50 -4.36 0.40
CA PHE A 98 -4.13 -5.58 0.90
C PHE A 98 -4.25 -6.64 -0.20
N ASN A 99 -3.95 -7.90 0.13
CA ASN A 99 -4.14 -9.03 -0.77
C ASN A 99 -5.33 -9.88 -0.33
N GLY A 100 -6.15 -10.37 -1.26
CA GLY A 100 -7.20 -11.36 -0.96
C GLY A 100 -6.65 -12.78 -0.73
N LEU A 101 -5.45 -13.09 -1.22
CA LEU A 101 -4.79 -14.38 -1.06
C LEU A 101 -3.27 -14.21 -0.88
N SER A 102 -2.62 -15.24 -0.32
CA SER A 102 -1.16 -15.25 -0.23
C SER A 102 -0.52 -15.29 -1.63
N LYS A 103 0.62 -14.61 -1.80
CA LYS A 103 1.38 -14.60 -3.08
C LYS A 103 1.63 -16.01 -3.63
N LYS A 104 1.90 -16.98 -2.74
CA LYS A 104 2.12 -18.38 -3.10
C LYS A 104 0.85 -19.03 -3.65
N ALA A 105 -0.28 -18.89 -2.95
CA ALA A 105 -1.55 -19.45 -3.39
C ALA A 105 -2.02 -18.83 -4.70
N THR A 106 -1.90 -17.50 -4.84
CA THR A 106 -2.27 -16.78 -6.06
C THR A 106 -1.51 -17.32 -7.28
N ARG A 107 -0.17 -17.37 -7.19
CA ARG A 107 0.69 -17.81 -8.31
C ARG A 107 0.51 -19.28 -8.69
N ALA A 108 0.01 -20.11 -7.77
CA ALA A 108 -0.27 -21.50 -8.04
C ALA A 108 -1.63 -21.72 -8.73
N LYS A 109 -2.59 -20.80 -8.54
CA LYS A 109 -3.99 -21.01 -8.94
C LYS A 109 -4.44 -20.12 -10.09
N TYR A 110 -3.84 -18.94 -10.25
CA TYR A 110 -4.32 -17.93 -11.19
C TYR A 110 -3.21 -17.48 -12.13
N ASN A 111 -3.64 -17.00 -13.30
CA ASN A 111 -2.77 -16.33 -14.27
C ASN A 111 -2.84 -14.81 -14.07
N ILE A 112 -1.83 -14.12 -14.57
CA ILE A 112 -1.85 -12.66 -14.71
C ILE A 112 -2.94 -12.27 -15.72
N ILE A 113 -3.68 -11.20 -15.41
CA ILE A 113 -4.78 -10.67 -16.23
C ILE A 113 -4.52 -9.25 -16.77
N GLU A 114 -3.42 -8.60 -16.37
CA GLU A 114 -2.96 -7.27 -16.84
C GLU A 114 -1.44 -7.18 -16.92
#